data_AF-A0A3D3Q7D5-F1
#
_entry.id   AF-A0A3D3Q7D5-F1
#
_cell.length_a   1.000
_cell.length_b   1.000
_cell.length_c   1.000
_cell.angle_alpha   90.00
_cell.angle_beta   90.00
_cell.angle_gamma   90.00
#
_symmetry.space_group_name_H-M   'P 1'
#
loop_
_entity.id
_entity.type
_entity.pdbx_description
1 polymer ?
#
loop_
_entity_poly.entity_id
_entity_poly.type
_entity_poly.pdbx_seq_one_letter_code
_entity_poly.pdbx_strand_id
1 'polypeptide(L)'
;DLKAVPDMTTLRRIPWLEKTALVICDVLDEETNEPVEVAPRQILRKQLERATAAGYTVKTGSELEFYLFRDSFEEAAGKGYRGVEPHSTYIMDYHILQTSKDEYIIRAIRNGMDAAGVPVEFSKGEFGR
;
A
#
# COMPACT_ATOMS: atom_id res chain seq x y z
N ASP A 1 -19.30 -16.78 -12.07
CA ASP A 1 -18.61 -15.48 -11.96
C ASP A 1 -18.17 -15.30 -10.51
N LEU A 2 -17.61 -14.14 -10.14
CA LEU A 2 -17.27 -13.79 -8.77
C LEU A 2 -18.17 -12.67 -8.26
N LYS A 3 -18.62 -12.79 -7.01
CA LYS A 3 -19.42 -11.77 -6.33
C LYS A 3 -18.55 -11.03 -5.32
N ALA A 4 -18.40 -9.72 -5.52
CA ALA A 4 -17.74 -8.84 -4.55
C ALA A 4 -18.74 -8.33 -3.50
N VAL A 5 -18.52 -8.68 -2.24
CA VAL A 5 -19.35 -8.25 -1.11
C VAL A 5 -18.59 -7.21 -0.28
N PRO A 6 -19.07 -5.95 -0.19
CA PRO A 6 -18.34 -4.89 0.48
C PRO A 6 -18.33 -5.05 2.01
N ASP A 7 -17.13 -5.02 2.60
CA ASP A 7 -16.97 -4.93 4.05
C ASP A 7 -16.97 -3.45 4.46
N MET A 8 -18.15 -2.97 4.88
CA MET A 8 -18.35 -1.56 5.24
C MET A 8 -17.51 -1.09 6.42
N THR A 9 -16.94 -2.00 7.23
CA THR A 9 -16.00 -1.64 8.30
C THR A 9 -14.67 -1.13 7.76
N THR A 10 -14.36 -1.42 6.50
CA THR A 10 -13.12 -1.00 5.84
C THR A 10 -13.24 0.31 5.07
N LEU A 11 -14.45 0.89 5.04
CA LEU A 11 -14.75 2.11 4.31
C LEU A 11 -13.84 3.25 4.74
N ARG A 12 -13.17 3.86 3.77
CA ARG A 12 -12.30 5.02 3.98
C ARG A 12 -12.47 6.04 2.87
N ARG A 13 -12.48 7.33 3.23
CA ARG A 13 -12.40 8.41 2.24
C ARG A 13 -10.97 8.50 1.71
N ILE A 14 -10.79 8.68 0.41
CA ILE A 14 -9.47 8.75 -0.21
C ILE A 14 -9.07 10.22 -0.39
N PRO A 15 -8.08 10.74 0.37
CA PRO A 15 -7.81 12.17 0.44
C PRO A 15 -7.17 12.76 -0.82
N TRP A 16 -6.62 11.92 -1.70
CA TRP A 16 -6.02 12.34 -2.98
C TRP A 16 -6.97 12.18 -4.19
N LEU A 17 -8.19 11.67 -3.99
CA LEU A 17 -9.20 11.53 -5.06
C LEU A 17 -10.51 12.22 -4.66
N GLU A 18 -10.94 13.20 -5.45
CA GLU A 18 -12.16 13.96 -5.15
C GLU A 18 -13.38 13.03 -5.04
N LYS A 19 -14.20 13.24 -4.00
CA LYS A 19 -15.49 12.56 -3.77
C LYS A 19 -15.42 11.04 -3.87
N THR A 20 -14.28 10.46 -3.50
CA THR A 20 -14.01 9.02 -3.64
C THR A 20 -13.86 8.33 -2.29
N ALA A 21 -14.43 7.13 -2.17
CA ALA A 21 -14.24 6.24 -1.03
C ALA A 21 -13.76 4.86 -1.51
N LEU A 22 -12.93 4.22 -0.69
CA LEU A 22 -12.44 2.86 -0.90
C LEU A 22 -13.10 1.92 0.13
N VAL A 23 -13.57 0.78 -0.34
CA VAL A 23 -14.13 -0.31 0.48
C VAL A 23 -13.50 -1.61 0.00
N ILE A 24 -12.94 -2.39 0.92
CA ILE A 24 -12.40 -3.71 0.62
C ILE A 24 -13.59 -4.68 0.58
N CYS A 25 -13.62 -5.53 -0.45
CA CYS A 25 -14.65 -6.54 -0.62
C CYS A 25 -14.12 -7.94 -0.29
N ASP A 26 -14.96 -8.77 0.30
CA ASP A 26 -14.77 -10.21 0.29
C ASP A 26 -15.30 -10.77 -1.04
N VAL A 27 -14.66 -11.81 -1.56
CA VAL A 27 -15.01 -12.43 -2.84
C VAL A 27 -15.69 -13.76 -2.57
N LEU A 28 -16.89 -13.92 -3.11
CA LEU A 28 -17.68 -15.15 -3.04
C LEU A 28 -17.83 -15.75 -4.43
N ASP A 29 -17.92 -17.07 -4.47
CA ASP A 29 -18.42 -17.78 -5.63
C ASP A 29 -19.90 -17.43 -5.85
N GLU A 30 -20.26 -17.05 -7.07
CA GLU A 30 -21.59 -16.50 -7.35
C GLU A 30 -22.71 -17.55 -7.23
N GLU A 31 -22.43 -18.80 -7.60
CA GLU A 31 -23.43 -19.87 -7.62
C GLU A 31 -23.69 -20.40 -6.21
N THR A 32 -22.63 -20.65 -5.46
CA THR A 32 -22.69 -21.26 -4.13
C THR A 32 -22.84 -20.21 -3.00
N ASN A 33 -22.50 -18.95 -3.26
CA ASN A 33 -22.30 -17.90 -2.25
C ASN A 33 -21.23 -18.24 -1.19
N GLU A 34 -20.38 -19.24 -1.44
CA GLU A 34 -19.28 -19.60 -0.56
C GLU A 34 -18.07 -18.70 -0.77
N PRO A 35 -17.22 -18.46 0.25
CA PRO A 35 -15.99 -17.71 0.08
C PRO A 35 -15.03 -18.33 -0.95
N VAL A 36 -14.44 -17.48 -1.78
CA VAL A 36 -13.37 -17.93 -2.68
C VAL A 36 -12.10 -18.19 -1.87
N GLU A 37 -11.76 -19.47 -1.74
CA GLU A 37 -10.66 -19.96 -0.92
C GLU A 37 -9.29 -19.37 -1.28
N VAL A 38 -9.03 -19.14 -2.57
CA VAL A 38 -7.74 -18.60 -3.04
C VAL A 38 -7.62 -17.09 -2.85
N ALA A 39 -8.70 -16.41 -2.44
CA ALA A 39 -8.68 -14.97 -2.24
C ALA A 39 -7.74 -14.62 -1.08
N PRO A 40 -6.76 -13.71 -1.26
CA PRO A 40 -5.76 -13.41 -0.23
C PRO A 40 -6.36 -13.01 1.14
N ARG A 41 -7.47 -12.26 1.13
CA ARG A 41 -8.18 -11.86 2.35
C ARG A 41 -8.78 -13.06 3.09
N GLN A 42 -9.27 -14.07 2.37
CA GLN A 42 -9.79 -15.31 2.97
C GLN A 42 -8.68 -16.17 3.56
N ILE A 43 -7.56 -16.29 2.85
CA ILE A 43 -6.36 -16.97 3.37
C ILE A 43 -5.92 -16.32 4.69
N LEU A 44 -5.85 -14.98 4.74
CA LEU A 44 -5.48 -14.23 5.94
C LEU A 44 -6.49 -14.45 7.09
N ARG A 45 -7.80 -14.34 6.83
CA ARG A 45 -8.85 -14.58 7.84
C ARG A 45 -8.69 -15.95 8.50
N LYS A 46 -8.47 -17.00 7.70
CA LYS A 46 -8.25 -18.37 8.22
C LYS A 46 -6.99 -18.48 9.08
N GLN A 47 -5.90 -17.79 8.74
CA GLN A 47 -4.71 -17.78 9.60
C GLN A 47 -4.97 -17.06 10.93
N LEU A 48 -5.73 -15.94 10.91
CA LEU A 48 -6.11 -15.22 12.12
C LEU A 48 -7.01 -16.06 13.03
N GLU A 49 -8.01 -16.73 12.47
CA GLU A 49 -8.91 -17.64 13.22
C GLU A 49 -8.13 -18.76 13.92
N ARG A 50 -7.19 -19.39 13.20
CA ARG A 50 -6.30 -20.42 13.76
C ARG A 50 -5.41 -19.88 14.89
N ALA A 51 -4.85 -18.67 14.71
CA ALA A 51 -4.03 -18.03 15.73
C ALA A 51 -4.86 -17.72 16.99
N THR A 52 -6.06 -17.17 16.82
CA THR A 52 -6.99 -16.87 17.93
C THR A 52 -7.44 -18.13 18.64
N ALA A 53 -7.77 -19.21 17.94
CA ALA A 53 -8.12 -20.50 18.54
C ALA A 53 -6.98 -21.10 19.38
N ALA A 54 -5.73 -20.80 19.04
CA ALA A 54 -4.55 -21.18 19.81
C ALA A 54 -4.19 -20.19 20.93
N GLY A 55 -5.00 -19.15 21.16
CA GLY A 55 -4.79 -18.14 22.22
C GLY A 55 -3.83 -17.01 21.84
N TYR A 56 -3.53 -16.81 20.56
CA TYR A 56 -2.65 -15.74 20.08
C TYR A 56 -3.43 -14.56 19.47
N THR A 57 -2.90 -13.36 19.68
CA THR A 57 -3.31 -12.14 18.99
C THR A 57 -2.20 -11.69 18.05
N VAL A 58 -2.46 -11.73 16.74
CA VAL A 58 -1.48 -11.32 15.72
C VAL A 58 -1.48 -9.81 15.56
N LYS A 59 -0.30 -9.20 15.54
CA LYS A 59 -0.07 -7.79 15.20
C LYS A 59 1.02 -7.69 14.15
N THR A 60 0.86 -6.80 13.18
CA THR A 60 1.81 -6.61 12.07
C THR A 60 2.05 -5.13 11.83
N GLY A 61 3.31 -4.78 11.56
CA GLY A 61 3.71 -3.52 10.92
C GLY A 61 4.23 -3.81 9.51
N SER A 62 4.22 -2.82 8.63
CA SER A 62 4.79 -2.95 7.29
C SER A 62 5.68 -1.76 6.98
N GLU A 63 6.84 -2.04 6.40
CA GLU A 63 7.76 -1.05 5.86
C GLU A 63 7.56 -1.03 4.34
N LEU A 64 6.93 0.03 3.84
CA LEU A 64 6.61 0.16 2.42
C LEU A 64 7.69 1.00 1.73
N GLU A 65 8.57 0.32 1.01
CA GLU A 65 9.63 0.94 0.23
C GLU A 65 9.18 1.26 -1.20
N PHE A 66 9.71 2.33 -1.77
CA PHE A 66 9.51 2.67 -3.18
C PHE A 66 10.72 3.40 -3.75
N TYR A 67 10.85 3.35 -5.08
CA TYR A 67 11.84 4.11 -5.82
C TYR A 67 11.20 5.37 -6.41
N LEU A 68 11.93 6.48 -6.35
CA LEU A 68 11.53 7.75 -6.98
C LEU A 68 12.43 8.03 -8.17
N PHE A 69 11.81 8.28 -9.33
CA PHE A 69 12.49 8.60 -10.59
C PHE A 69 12.08 10.00 -11.06
N ARG A 70 12.91 10.61 -11.92
CA ARG A 70 12.61 11.90 -12.56
C ARG A 70 11.65 11.75 -13.74
N ASP A 71 11.71 10.61 -14.40
CA ASP A 71 10.83 10.28 -15.51
C ASP A 71 9.36 10.24 -15.06
N SER A 72 8.50 10.81 -15.90
CA SER A 72 7.07 10.52 -15.87
C SER A 72 6.80 9.04 -16.20
N PHE A 73 5.59 8.57 -15.89
CA PHE A 73 5.20 7.20 -16.22
C PHE A 73 5.24 6.93 -17.74
N GLU A 74 4.86 7.91 -18.55
CA GLU A 74 4.88 7.84 -20.01
C GLU A 74 6.31 7.75 -20.56
N GLU A 75 7.24 8.54 -20.03
CA GLU A 75 8.66 8.49 -20.40
C GLU A 75 9.29 7.15 -20.00
N ALA A 76 9.03 6.70 -18.78
CA ALA A 76 9.50 5.41 -18.29
C ALA A 76 8.94 4.25 -19.16
N ALA A 77 7.66 4.31 -19.52
CA ALA A 77 7.04 3.32 -20.40
C ALA A 77 7.66 3.34 -21.81
N GLY A 78 7.93 4.52 -22.37
CA GLY A 78 8.62 4.68 -23.66
C GLY A 78 10.03 4.07 -23.66
N LYS A 79 10.70 4.06 -22.50
CA LYS A 79 12.00 3.40 -22.28
C LYS A 79 11.88 1.91 -21.95
N GLY A 80 10.67 1.36 -21.89
CA GLY A 80 10.42 -0.01 -21.42
C GLY A 80 10.94 -0.24 -20.00
N TYR A 81 10.83 0.79 -19.15
CA TYR A 81 11.28 0.83 -17.75
C TYR A 81 12.78 0.51 -17.55
N ARG A 82 13.60 0.79 -18.57
CA ARG A 82 15.07 0.65 -18.51
C ARG A 82 15.73 2.01 -18.61
N GLY A 83 16.81 2.23 -17.86
CA GLY A 83 17.54 3.51 -17.90
C GLY A 83 16.68 4.71 -17.48
N VAL A 84 15.72 4.50 -16.57
CA VAL A 84 15.04 5.59 -15.87
C VAL A 84 16.02 6.31 -14.95
N GLU A 85 15.88 7.62 -14.84
CA GLU A 85 16.80 8.46 -14.08
C GLU A 85 16.34 8.52 -12.62
N PRO A 86 17.13 8.00 -11.67
CA PRO A 86 16.78 8.08 -10.25
C PRO A 86 16.69 9.54 -9.81
N HIS A 87 15.76 9.84 -8.91
CA HIS A 87 15.59 11.18 -8.37
C HIS A 87 16.85 11.67 -7.63
N SER A 88 17.62 10.73 -7.08
CA SER A 88 18.89 10.95 -6.42
C SER A 88 20.11 10.47 -7.18
N THR A 89 21.25 11.09 -6.92
CA THR A 89 22.52 10.77 -7.59
C THR A 89 23.38 9.74 -6.84
N TYR A 90 23.05 9.41 -5.59
CA TYR A 90 23.75 8.43 -4.75
C TYR A 90 22.77 7.73 -3.78
N ILE A 91 23.24 6.70 -3.08
CA ILE A 91 22.48 5.97 -2.05
C ILE A 91 22.36 6.81 -0.79
N MET A 92 21.17 6.89 -0.21
CA MET A 92 20.83 7.92 0.80
C MET A 92 20.17 7.32 2.03
N ASP A 93 20.56 6.11 2.36
CA ASP A 93 20.10 5.48 3.58
C ASP A 93 20.41 6.39 4.79
N TYR A 94 19.36 6.70 5.56
CA TYR A 94 19.41 7.65 6.70
C TYR A 94 19.88 9.09 6.39
N HIS A 95 19.94 9.51 5.13
CA HIS A 95 20.48 10.81 4.76
C HIS A 95 19.48 11.97 4.95
N ILE A 96 19.67 12.79 5.99
CA ILE A 96 18.76 13.89 6.37
C ILE A 96 18.50 14.90 5.23
N LEU A 97 19.52 15.31 4.48
CA LEU A 97 19.34 16.36 3.46
C LEU A 97 18.57 15.86 2.23
N GLN A 98 18.56 14.56 1.93
CA GLN A 98 17.83 14.10 0.75
C GLN A 98 16.33 14.08 1.06
N THR A 99 15.93 13.48 2.17
CA THR A 99 14.51 13.43 2.53
C THR A 99 13.91 14.83 2.62
N SER A 100 14.72 15.85 2.96
CA SER A 100 14.34 17.27 2.88
C SER A 100 14.06 17.76 1.45
N LYS A 101 14.80 17.29 0.43
CA LYS A 101 14.55 17.61 -1.00
C LYS A 101 13.29 16.91 -1.52
N ASP A 102 13.04 15.69 -1.04
CA ASP A 102 11.92 14.85 -1.48
C ASP A 102 10.64 15.12 -0.66
N GLU A 103 10.70 16.04 0.29
CA GLU A 103 9.62 16.33 1.25
C GLU A 103 8.31 16.72 0.56
N TYR A 104 8.35 17.31 -0.64
CA TYR A 104 7.14 17.64 -1.41
C TYR A 104 6.27 16.41 -1.69
N ILE A 105 6.88 15.24 -1.90
CA ILE A 105 6.16 13.97 -2.12
C ILE A 105 6.06 13.16 -0.83
N ILE A 106 7.11 13.09 -0.02
CA ILE A 106 7.09 12.31 1.23
C ILE A 106 6.03 12.87 2.20
N ARG A 107 5.91 14.19 2.32
CA ARG A 107 4.85 14.83 3.13
C ARG A 107 3.46 14.50 2.61
N ALA A 108 3.27 14.52 1.29
CA ALA A 108 1.98 14.21 0.68
C ALA A 108 1.57 12.76 0.97
N ILE A 109 2.51 11.82 0.87
CA ILE A 109 2.29 10.41 1.22
C ILE A 109 1.92 10.27 2.70
N ARG A 110 2.71 10.82 3.62
CA ARG A 110 2.45 10.72 5.07
C ARG A 110 1.06 11.28 5.43
N ASN A 111 0.77 12.50 4.97
CA ASN A 111 -0.51 13.15 5.26
C ASN A 111 -1.69 12.40 4.61
N GLY A 112 -1.50 11.91 3.39
CA GLY A 112 -2.52 11.15 2.66
C GLY A 112 -2.82 9.82 3.33
N MET A 113 -1.80 9.07 3.74
CA MET A 113 -1.96 7.79 4.45
C MET A 113 -2.69 7.99 5.78
N ASP A 114 -2.26 8.98 6.58
CA ASP A 114 -2.89 9.28 7.87
C ASP A 114 -4.37 9.69 7.70
N ALA A 115 -4.65 10.58 6.74
CA ALA A 115 -6.03 10.96 6.41
C ALA A 115 -6.88 9.81 5.82
N ALA A 116 -6.25 8.77 5.28
CA ALA A 116 -6.90 7.54 4.84
C ALA A 116 -7.02 6.47 5.94
N GLY A 117 -6.65 6.79 7.18
CA GLY A 117 -6.73 5.90 8.34
C GLY A 117 -5.59 4.89 8.44
N VAL A 118 -4.45 5.16 7.80
CA VAL A 118 -3.23 4.34 7.90
C VAL A 118 -2.14 5.19 8.56
N PRO A 119 -1.92 5.04 9.88
CA PRO A 119 -0.95 5.86 10.59
C PRO A 119 0.47 5.58 10.08
N VAL A 120 1.26 6.65 9.96
CA VAL A 120 2.68 6.56 9.58
C VAL A 120 3.53 7.00 10.76
N GLU A 121 4.39 6.10 11.25
CA GLU A 121 5.28 6.39 12.38
C GLU A 121 6.47 7.25 11.96
N PHE A 122 7.12 6.90 10.85
CA PHE A 122 8.23 7.65 10.29
C PHE A 122 8.39 7.37 8.78
N SER A 123 9.29 8.11 8.14
CA SER A 123 9.75 7.86 6.76
C SER A 123 11.24 8.14 6.68
N LYS A 124 12.00 7.33 5.94
CA LYS A 124 13.44 7.54 5.71
C LYS A 124 13.82 7.30 4.26
N GLY A 125 15.01 7.76 3.88
CA GLY A 125 15.68 7.25 2.68
C GLY A 125 16.22 5.84 2.95
N GLU A 126 16.22 5.01 1.92
CA GLU A 126 16.61 3.60 1.99
C GLU A 126 17.84 3.26 1.14
N PHE A 127 18.38 2.06 1.36
CA PHE A 127 19.41 1.48 0.52
C PHE A 127 18.81 0.91 -0.78
N GLY A 128 18.99 1.61 -1.91
CA GLY A 128 18.59 1.10 -3.22
C GLY A 128 18.85 2.09 -4.36
N ARG A 129 19.08 1.58 -5.58
CA ARG A 129 19.13 2.35 -6.83
C ARG A 129 18.65 1.54 -8.02
#